data_AF-A0A212EZ92-F1
#
_entry.id   AF-A0A212EZ92-F1
#
_cell.length_a   1.000
_cell.length_b   1.000
_cell.length_c   1.000
_cell.angle_alpha   90.00
_cell.angle_beta   90.00
_cell.angle_gamma   90.00
#
_symmetry.space_group_name_H-M   'P 1'
#
loop_
_entity.id
_entity.type
_entity.pdbx_description
1 polymer ?
#
loop_
_entity_poly.entity_id
_entity_poly.type
_entity_poly.pdbx_seq_one_letter_code
_entity_poly.pdbx_strand_id
1 'polypeptide(L)'
;MVVYTLKQRWEILRLYFENHGNIAECVRKLHTDFGRREAPSALYVHYLVKKVKETANFIDKPKRAKPETVRTPEKIEHFGDII
;
A
#
# COMPACT_ATOMS: atom_id res chain seq x y z
N MET A 1 7.11 2.63 -10.87
CA MET A 1 6.68 1.58 -9.93
C MET A 1 5.16 1.54 -9.96
N VAL A 2 4.55 0.43 -10.35
CA VAL A 2 3.08 0.30 -10.42
C VAL A 2 2.52 0.41 -9.00
N VAL A 3 1.49 1.24 -8.81
CA VAL A 3 0.83 1.41 -7.53
C VAL A 3 -0.45 0.59 -7.55
N TYR A 4 -0.50 -0.48 -6.76
CA TYR A 4 -1.68 -1.32 -6.65
C TYR A 4 -2.71 -0.72 -5.69
N THR A 5 -3.94 -0.63 -6.17
CA THR A 5 -5.13 -0.30 -5.37
C THR A 5 -5.39 -1.36 -4.29
N LEU A 6 -6.22 -1.03 -3.30
CA LEU A 6 -6.60 -1.99 -2.25
C LEU A 6 -7.21 -3.27 -2.84
N LYS A 7 -8.09 -3.14 -3.84
CA LYS A 7 -8.71 -4.28 -4.53
C LYS A 7 -7.67 -5.16 -5.22
N GLN A 8 -6.70 -4.55 -5.91
CA GLN A 8 -5.61 -5.30 -6.55
C GLN A 8 -4.72 -6.01 -5.53
N ARG A 9 -4.39 -5.35 -4.40
CA ARG A 9 -3.62 -5.98 -3.31
C ARG A 9 -4.36 -7.18 -2.70
N TRP A 10 -5.67 -7.06 -2.53
CA TRP A 10 -6.50 -8.18 -2.09
C TRP A 10 -6.41 -9.35 -3.06
N GLU A 11 -6.57 -9.08 -4.36
CA GLU A 11 -6.53 -10.11 -5.39
C GLU A 11 -5.19 -10.85 -5.44
N ILE A 12 -4.08 -10.10 -5.30
CA ILE A 12 -2.73 -10.67 -5.21
C ILE A 12 -2.61 -11.65 -4.04
N LEU A 13 -3.13 -11.29 -2.87
CA LEU A 13 -3.07 -12.17 -1.70
C LEU A 13 -4.03 -13.36 -1.82
N ARG A 14 -5.24 -13.15 -2.35
CA ARG A 14 -6.18 -14.22 -2.66
C ARG A 14 -5.50 -15.29 -3.51
N LEU A 15 -4.90 -14.88 -4.63
CA LEU A 15 -4.13 -15.76 -5.52
C LEU A 15 -2.95 -16.44 -4.82
N TYR A 16 -2.20 -15.72 -3.98
CA TYR A 16 -1.10 -16.34 -3.24
C TYR A 16 -1.57 -17.48 -2.33
N PHE A 17 -2.66 -17.27 -1.57
CA PHE A 17 -3.18 -18.29 -0.66
C PHE A 17 -3.91 -19.43 -1.38
N GLU A 18 -4.63 -19.14 -2.47
CA GLU A 18 -5.26 -20.17 -3.32
C GLU A 18 -4.23 -21.12 -3.95
N ASN A 19 -3.03 -20.63 -4.26
CA ASN A 19 -1.94 -21.46 -4.78
C ASN A 19 -1.05 -22.05 -3.66
N HIS A 20 -1.57 -22.21 -2.44
CA HIS A 20 -0.86 -22.78 -1.30
C HIS A 20 0.49 -22.12 -0.98
N GLY A 21 0.64 -20.84 -1.31
CA GLY A 21 1.89 -20.10 -1.14
C GLY A 21 2.95 -20.32 -2.22
N ASN A 22 2.63 -21.02 -3.32
CA ASN A 22 3.52 -21.16 -4.47
C ASN A 22 3.63 -19.83 -5.24
N ILE A 23 4.76 -19.14 -5.08
CA ILE A 23 4.99 -17.82 -5.64
C ILE A 23 5.17 -17.86 -7.15
N ALA A 24 5.82 -18.89 -7.69
CA ALA A 24 6.06 -18.99 -9.12
C ALA A 24 4.74 -19.16 -9.89
N GLU A 25 3.83 -19.99 -9.37
CA GLU A 25 2.49 -20.14 -9.94
C GLU A 25 1.63 -18.90 -9.73
N CYS A 26 1.69 -18.28 -8.55
CA CYS A 26 0.98 -17.02 -8.27
C CYS A 26 1.39 -15.93 -9.26
N VAL A 27 2.69 -15.69 -9.46
CA VAL A 27 3.20 -14.69 -10.41
C VAL A 27 2.82 -15.04 -11.86
N ARG A 28 2.85 -16.31 -12.26
CA ARG A 28 2.37 -16.72 -13.59
C ARG A 28 0.91 -16.38 -13.81
N LYS A 29 0.03 -16.67 -12.84
CA LYS A 29 -1.40 -16.33 -12.93
C LYS A 29 -1.62 -14.81 -12.92
N LEU A 30 -0.89 -14.08 -12.07
CA LEU A 30 -0.94 -12.61 -12.04
C LEU A 30 -0.49 -11.99 -13.38
N HIS A 31 0.48 -12.57 -14.08
CA HIS A 31 0.87 -12.14 -15.43
C HIS A 31 -0.27 -12.29 -16.45
N THR A 32 -1.12 -13.32 -16.30
CA THR A 32 -2.32 -13.52 -17.13
C THR A 32 -3.41 -12.51 -16.76
N ASP A 33 -3.66 -12.29 -15.47
CA ASP A 33 -4.80 -11.49 -14.99
C ASP A 33 -4.56 -9.98 -15.09
N PHE A 34 -3.34 -9.52 -14.79
CA PHE A 34 -2.96 -8.09 -14.80
C PHE A 34 -2.26 -7.69 -16.09
N GLY A 35 -1.80 -8.66 -16.89
CA GLY A 35 -0.95 -8.42 -18.04
C GLY A 35 0.53 -8.29 -17.67
N ARG A 36 1.40 -8.70 -18.60
CA ARG A 36 2.83 -8.90 -18.36
C ARG A 36 3.60 -7.67 -17.87
N ARG A 37 3.13 -6.45 -18.19
CA ARG A 37 3.79 -5.18 -17.79
C ARG A 37 3.30 -4.66 -16.43
N GLU A 38 2.08 -4.98 -16.04
CA GLU A 38 1.44 -4.44 -14.84
C GLU A 38 1.41 -5.43 -13.69
N ALA A 39 1.68 -6.70 -13.97
CA ALA A 39 1.67 -7.74 -12.96
C ALA A 39 2.77 -7.54 -11.91
N PRO A 40 2.50 -7.92 -10.64
CA PRO A 40 3.45 -7.74 -9.56
C PRO A 40 4.62 -8.70 -9.66
N SER A 41 5.80 -8.23 -9.26
CA SER A 41 6.97 -9.09 -9.13
C SER A 41 6.83 -10.03 -7.93
N ALA A 42 7.56 -11.15 -7.97
CA ALA A 42 7.65 -12.09 -6.84
C ALA A 42 8.07 -11.39 -5.53
N LEU A 43 8.99 -10.42 -5.60
CA LEU A 43 9.43 -9.62 -4.46
C LEU A 43 8.28 -8.80 -3.86
N TYR A 44 7.44 -8.21 -4.71
CA TYR A 44 6.27 -7.45 -4.24
C TYR A 44 5.26 -8.36 -3.55
N VAL A 45 4.96 -9.53 -4.12
CA VAL A 45 4.07 -10.52 -3.52
C VAL A 45 4.60 -10.95 -2.15
N HIS A 46 5.89 -11.26 -2.04
CA HIS A 46 6.54 -11.57 -0.77
C HIS A 46 6.42 -10.45 0.26
N TYR A 47 6.69 -9.21 -0.15
CA TYR A 47 6.54 -8.04 0.70
C TYR A 47 5.11 -7.91 1.23
N LEU A 48 4.12 -8.06 0.36
CA LEU A 48 2.71 -7.93 0.73
C LEU A 48 2.28 -9.01 1.71
N VAL A 49 2.67 -10.27 1.46
CA VAL A 49 2.40 -11.40 2.37
C VAL A 49 3.07 -11.18 3.72
N LYS A 50 4.35 -10.80 3.73
CA LYS A 50 5.10 -10.51 4.95
C LYS A 50 4.42 -9.43 5.77
N LYS A 51 4.06 -8.31 5.12
CA LYS A 51 3.39 -7.18 5.77
C LYS A 51 2.06 -7.59 6.40
N VAL A 52 1.23 -8.36 5.70
CA VAL A 52 -0.05 -8.82 6.25
C VAL A 52 0.13 -9.79 7.40
N LYS A 53 1.12 -10.69 7.33
CA LYS A 53 1.44 -11.60 8.45
C LYS A 53 1.93 -10.85 9.69
N GLU A 54 2.74 -9.81 9.52
CA GLU A 54 3.31 -9.05 10.63
C GLU A 54 2.33 -8.06 11.26
N THR A 55 1.48 -7.43 10.46
CA THR A 55 0.66 -6.28 10.92
C THR A 55 -0.84 -6.54 10.90
N ALA A 56 -1.29 -7.66 10.34
CA ALA A 56 -2.70 -7.95 10.04
C ALA A 56 -3.41 -6.82 9.26
N ASN A 57 -2.64 -5.97 8.56
CA ASN A 57 -3.15 -4.76 7.94
C ASN A 57 -2.77 -4.65 6.46
N PHE A 58 -3.77 -4.33 5.64
CA PHE A 58 -3.66 -4.13 4.20
C PHE A 58 -3.45 -2.67 3.81
N ILE A 59 -3.96 -1.76 4.64
CA ILE A 59 -3.96 -0.33 4.38
C ILE A 59 -2.64 0.25 4.90
N ASP A 60 -1.95 1.01 4.05
CA ASP A 60 -0.83 1.83 4.52
C ASP A 60 -1.39 2.88 5.48
N LYS A 61 -1.05 2.79 6.77
CA LYS A 61 -1.28 3.91 7.68
C LYS A 61 -0.53 5.12 7.10
N PRO A 62 -1.17 6.29 6.94
CA PRO A 62 -0.47 7.46 6.45
C PRO A 62 0.74 7.72 7.35
N LYS A 63 1.94 7.74 6.75
CA LYS A 63 3.21 7.74 7.49
C LYS A 63 3.45 9.02 8.29
N ARG A 64 2.68 10.09 8.04
CA ARG A 64 2.68 11.37 8.78
C ARG A 64 1.41 12.14 8.40
N ALA A 65 0.78 12.81 9.37
CA ALA A 65 -0.04 13.96 9.06
C ALA A 65 0.84 14.98 8.33
N LYS A 66 0.35 15.57 7.24
CA LYS A 66 1.03 16.70 6.59
C LYS A 66 1.29 17.74 7.69
N PRO A 67 2.53 18.22 7.90
CA PRO A 67 2.75 19.29 8.87
C PRO A 67 1.83 20.45 8.48
N GLU A 68 0.97 20.87 9.41
CA GLU A 68 0.13 22.04 9.21
C GLU A 68 1.02 23.24 8.93
N THR A 69 0.87 23.82 7.75
CA THR A 69 1.50 25.10 7.41
C THR A 69 0.91 26.18 8.31
N VAL A 70 1.73 26.73 9.21
CA VAL A 70 1.40 27.79 10.19
C VAL A 70 0.92 29.11 9.54
N ARG A 71 1.00 29.24 8.21
CA ARG A 71 0.66 30.46 7.46
C ARG A 71 -0.79 30.47 6.96
N THR A 72 -1.75 30.15 7.82
CA THR A 72 -3.14 30.54 7.56
C THR A 72 -3.47 31.79 8.37
N PRO A 73 -4.21 32.78 7.81
CA PRO A 73 -4.55 34.01 8.51
C PRO A 73 -5.21 33.77 9.87
N GLU A 74 -6.02 32.70 10.00
CA GLU A 74 -6.71 32.36 11.24
C GLU A 74 -5.77 32.01 12.41
N LYS A 75 -4.52 31.63 12.13
CA LYS A 75 -3.54 31.26 13.17
C LYS A 75 -2.65 32.44 13.59
N ILE A 76 -2.57 33.50 12.78
CA ILE A 76 -1.77 34.70 13.09
C ILE A 76 -2.43 35.48 14.25
N GLU A 77 -3.76 35.55 14.29
CA GLU A 77 -4.49 36.16 15.41
C GLU A 77 -4.18 35.44 16.74
N HIS A 78 -4.07 34.10 16.73
CA HIS A 78 -3.82 33.35 17.96
C HIS A 78 -2.42 33.52 18.56
N PHE A 79 -1.43 33.96 17.76
CA PHE A 79 -0.09 34.31 18.25
C PHE A 79 0.10 35.83 18.47
N GLY A 80 -0.84 36.66 18.00
CA GLY A 80 -0.81 38.12 18.18
C GLY A 80 -1.25 38.59 19.57
N ASP A 81 -1.97 37.75 20.31
CA ASP A 81 -2.47 38.05 21.66
C ASP A 81 -1.47 37.68 22.79
N ILE A 82 -0.26 37.23 22.43
CA ILE A 82 0.84 36.93 23.36
C ILE A 82 2.02 37.85 23.07
N ILE A 83 1.82 39.16 23.17
CA ILE A 83 2.88 40.17 23.40
C ILE A 83 2.36 41.22 24.37
#